data_AF-A0A969BXI3-F1
#
_entry.id   AF-A0A969BXI3-F1
#
_cell.length_a   1.000
_cell.length_b   1.000
_cell.length_c   1.000
_cell.angle_alpha   90.00
_cell.angle_beta   90.00
_cell.angle_gamma   90.00
#
_symmetry.space_group_name_H-M   'P 1'
#
loop_
_entity.id
_entity.type
_entity.pdbx_description
1 polymer ?
#
loop_
_entity_poly.entity_id
_entity_poly.type
_entity_poly.pdbx_seq_one_letter_code
_entity_poly.pdbx_strand_id
1 'polypeptide(L)'
;MNSSNHPKPNTEEDWSDSAWMDEEPGRTIKEPGLRVRTGDPSNPIVLVETAFLASAASLIWFVNFYFPMGPLLQIFFPTPIALVYLRSGRRAAWMAALISGLLLTILMGPPRSIQYVVPYGLLGVLLGYLWQRKSSWGWSIFLGTVLATIGSFFRIWLVSILLGDDLWTYSTIQVTGLLDWVFTKFGLLVQPTLSLVQLMAVGLIVLRNLVYLFVVHVVAWFLLDRLGDKIPNPPKWVQTLFEMES
;
A
#
# COMPACT_ATOMS: atom_id res chain seq x y z
N MET A 1 77.19 -30.73 34.90
CA MET A 1 77.78 -30.42 33.59
C MET A 1 76.74 -30.72 32.51
N ASN A 2 76.30 -29.72 31.75
CA ASN A 2 76.53 -29.54 30.30
C ASN A 2 76.06 -30.74 29.42
N SER A 3 75.36 -30.61 28.30
CA SER A 3 74.87 -29.50 27.47
C SER A 3 74.00 -30.12 26.35
N SER A 4 72.99 -29.38 25.86
CA SER A 4 72.51 -29.26 24.45
C SER A 4 72.93 -30.31 23.38
N ASN A 5 72.17 -30.70 22.35
CA ASN A 5 71.26 -29.93 21.49
C ASN A 5 70.59 -30.84 20.42
N HIS A 6 69.37 -30.46 20.02
CA HIS A 6 68.53 -30.75 18.84
C HIS A 6 68.94 -31.67 17.66
N PRO A 7 67.92 -32.23 16.98
CA PRO A 7 67.54 -31.71 15.65
C PRO A 7 66.03 -31.33 15.50
N LYS A 8 65.73 -30.35 14.64
CA LYS A 8 64.40 -29.98 14.06
C LYS A 8 64.22 -30.73 12.69
N PRO A 9 63.13 -30.63 11.88
CA PRO A 9 61.88 -29.82 11.93
C PRO A 9 60.57 -30.58 11.52
N ASN A 10 59.42 -29.86 11.58
CA ASN A 10 58.12 -29.93 10.84
C ASN A 10 57.68 -31.27 10.20
N THR A 11 56.44 -31.75 10.29
CA THR A 11 55.14 -31.23 9.80
C THR A 11 54.16 -32.38 10.09
N GLU A 12 53.00 -32.25 10.73
CA GLU A 12 51.68 -31.93 10.14
C GLU A 12 50.68 -31.94 11.31
N GLU A 13 49.98 -30.83 11.54
CA GLU A 13 48.83 -30.77 12.44
C GLU A 13 47.60 -31.30 11.70
N ASP A 14 47.21 -32.54 12.00
CA ASP A 14 45.94 -33.14 11.59
C ASP A 14 44.84 -32.69 12.56
N TRP A 15 44.19 -31.57 12.24
CA TRP A 15 42.99 -31.11 12.94
C TRP A 15 41.75 -31.76 12.30
N SER A 16 41.40 -32.96 12.74
CA SER A 16 40.08 -33.56 12.47
C SER A 16 39.22 -33.59 13.73
N ASP A 17 38.38 -32.56 13.82
CA ASP A 17 36.96 -32.58 14.20
C ASP A 17 36.43 -33.83 14.92
N SER A 18 36.00 -33.67 16.19
CA SER A 18 34.79 -34.32 16.77
C SER A 18 34.68 -34.31 18.31
N ALA A 19 35.41 -33.45 19.04
CA ALA A 19 35.47 -33.58 20.51
C ALA A 19 34.67 -32.55 21.34
N TRP A 20 33.76 -31.76 20.77
CA TRP A 20 32.96 -30.82 21.57
C TRP A 20 31.47 -30.82 21.16
N MET A 21 30.79 -31.91 21.52
CA MET A 21 29.34 -31.93 21.73
C MET A 21 29.06 -31.50 23.17
N ASP A 22 28.97 -30.20 23.39
CA ASP A 22 28.32 -29.67 24.59
C ASP A 22 26.90 -29.24 24.19
N GLU A 23 25.94 -30.15 24.35
CA GLU A 23 24.52 -29.85 24.28
C GLU A 23 24.15 -28.88 25.42
N GLU A 24 24.00 -27.60 25.12
CA GLU A 24 23.38 -26.65 26.07
C GLU A 24 21.88 -26.99 26.25
N PRO A 25 21.43 -27.38 27.47
CA PRO A 25 20.02 -27.67 27.70
C PRO A 25 19.27 -26.36 27.91
N GLY A 26 18.45 -25.96 26.94
CA GLY A 26 17.46 -24.90 27.16
C GLY A 26 17.26 -23.87 26.05
N ARG A 27 17.73 -24.10 24.83
CA ARG A 27 17.32 -23.26 23.69
C ARG A 27 15.91 -23.64 23.24
N THR A 28 14.90 -23.10 23.92
CA THR A 28 13.55 -23.01 23.36
C THR A 28 13.67 -22.29 22.02
N ILE A 29 13.49 -23.04 20.93
CA ILE A 29 13.32 -22.48 19.58
C ILE A 29 12.01 -21.68 19.65
N LYS A 30 12.11 -20.39 19.98
CA LYS A 30 11.00 -19.47 19.77
C LYS A 30 10.72 -19.50 18.28
N GLU A 31 9.54 -19.97 17.91
CA GLU A 31 8.97 -19.81 16.57
C GLU A 31 9.28 -18.41 16.05
N PRO A 32 9.54 -18.22 14.74
CA PRO A 32 9.75 -16.90 14.16
C PRO A 32 8.42 -16.13 14.16
N GLY A 33 8.00 -15.69 15.33
CA GLY A 33 7.01 -14.66 15.52
C GLY A 33 7.56 -13.38 14.91
N LEU A 34 6.77 -12.79 14.02
CA LEU A 34 6.97 -11.53 13.32
C LEU A 34 7.71 -10.51 14.23
N ARG A 35 9.04 -10.44 14.09
CA ARG A 35 9.82 -9.37 14.73
C ARG A 35 9.50 -8.11 13.95
N VAL A 36 8.46 -7.39 14.38
CA VAL A 36 8.35 -5.96 14.10
C VAL A 36 9.68 -5.37 14.57
N ARG A 37 10.61 -5.09 13.65
CA ARG A 37 11.88 -4.43 13.96
C ARG A 37 11.50 -3.05 14.47
N THR A 38 11.38 -2.92 15.79
CA THR A 38 11.08 -1.65 16.45
C THR A 38 12.14 -0.66 16.00
N GLY A 39 11.68 0.33 15.24
CA GLY A 39 12.51 1.16 14.39
C GLY A 39 13.49 2.00 15.20
N ASP A 40 14.76 1.62 15.11
CA ASP A 40 15.81 2.62 15.09
C ASP A 40 15.90 3.16 13.65
N PRO A 41 15.52 4.42 13.39
CA PRO A 41 15.67 5.05 12.08
C PRO A 41 17.14 5.13 11.63
N SER A 42 18.11 4.84 12.51
CA SER A 42 19.52 4.75 12.16
C SER A 42 19.93 3.38 11.58
N ASN A 43 19.03 2.38 11.54
CA ASN A 43 19.33 1.11 10.88
C ASN A 43 19.38 1.31 9.36
N PRO A 44 20.55 1.10 8.70
CA PRO A 44 20.71 1.34 7.28
C PRO A 44 19.70 0.59 6.40
N ILE A 45 19.27 -0.60 6.84
CA ILE A 45 18.31 -1.43 6.09
C ILE A 45 16.95 -0.73 6.00
N VAL A 46 16.46 -0.18 7.12
CA VAL A 46 15.17 0.52 7.16
C VAL A 46 15.21 1.78 6.29
N LEU A 47 16.34 2.49 6.30
CA LEU A 47 16.55 3.66 5.45
C LEU A 47 16.51 3.30 3.96
N VAL A 48 17.19 2.22 3.55
CA VAL A 48 17.21 1.78 2.15
C VAL A 48 15.83 1.28 1.71
N GLU A 49 15.15 0.48 2.52
CA GLU A 49 13.81 -0.04 2.18
C GLU A 49 12.77 1.08 2.06
N THR A 50 12.81 2.05 2.99
CA THR A 50 11.91 3.22 2.94
C THR A 50 12.17 4.09 1.72
N ALA A 51 13.44 4.38 1.41
CA ALA A 51 13.81 5.17 0.24
C ALA A 51 13.44 4.45 -1.07
N PHE A 52 13.70 3.14 -1.16
CA PHE A 52 13.37 2.34 -2.34
C PHE A 52 11.87 2.29 -2.59
N LEU A 53 11.07 2.03 -1.54
CA LEU A 53 9.61 1.96 -1.66
C LEU A 53 8.97 3.34 -1.84
N ALA A 54 9.52 4.41 -1.25
CA ALA A 54 9.09 5.78 -1.52
C ALA A 54 9.37 6.18 -2.97
N SER A 55 10.55 5.83 -3.49
CA SER A 55 10.92 6.02 -4.90
C SER A 55 9.98 5.24 -5.82
N ALA A 56 9.74 3.96 -5.53
CA ALA A 56 8.79 3.14 -6.29
C ALA A 56 7.38 3.75 -6.29
N ALA A 57 6.88 4.19 -5.14
CA ALA A 57 5.58 4.86 -5.04
C ALA A 57 5.51 6.12 -5.91
N SER A 58 6.56 6.96 -5.85
CA SER A 58 6.66 8.17 -6.67
C SER A 58 6.76 7.87 -8.17
N LEU A 59 7.51 6.83 -8.56
CA LEU A 59 7.69 6.42 -9.94
C LEU A 59 6.39 5.88 -10.53
N ILE A 60 5.66 5.04 -9.79
CA ILE A 60 4.37 4.50 -10.24
C ILE A 60 3.37 5.64 -10.50
N TRP A 61 3.30 6.63 -9.62
CA TRP A 61 2.47 7.82 -9.85
C TRP A 61 2.97 8.63 -11.04
N PHE A 62 4.28 8.85 -11.14
CA PHE A 62 4.91 9.59 -12.22
C PHE A 62 4.55 8.98 -13.57
N VAL A 63 4.77 7.67 -13.72
CA VAL A 63 4.44 6.93 -14.94
C VAL A 63 2.94 7.01 -15.24
N ASN A 64 2.06 6.80 -14.26
CA ASN A 64 0.61 6.86 -14.48
C ASN A 64 0.13 8.24 -14.97
N PHE A 65 0.81 9.32 -14.56
CA PHE A 65 0.46 10.66 -15.00
C PHE A 65 0.77 10.88 -16.49
N TYR A 66 1.95 10.47 -16.96
CA TYR A 66 2.37 10.64 -18.36
C TYR A 66 1.74 9.58 -19.27
N PHE A 67 1.61 8.36 -18.77
CA PHE A 67 1.02 7.22 -19.47
C PHE A 67 -0.17 6.71 -18.66
N PRO A 68 -1.36 7.29 -18.86
CA PRO A 68 -2.56 6.85 -18.15
C PRO A 68 -2.99 5.47 -18.66
N MET A 69 -2.39 4.39 -18.14
CA MET A 69 -2.73 3.00 -18.46
C MET A 69 -4.05 2.54 -17.78
N GLY A 70 -4.99 3.47 -17.64
CA GLY A 70 -6.27 3.22 -16.98
C GLY A 70 -6.15 2.92 -15.47
N PRO A 71 -7.12 2.18 -14.91
CA PRO A 71 -7.19 1.91 -13.47
C PRO A 71 -6.08 0.99 -12.92
N LEU A 72 -5.37 0.27 -13.80
CA LEU A 72 -4.45 -0.81 -13.41
C LEU A 72 -3.28 -0.31 -12.54
N LEU A 73 -2.62 0.77 -12.96
CA LEU A 73 -1.51 1.38 -12.18
C LEU A 73 -1.99 1.97 -10.85
N GLN A 74 -3.24 2.43 -10.78
CA GLN A 74 -3.77 3.10 -9.60
C GLN A 74 -3.90 2.16 -8.40
N ILE A 75 -4.07 0.87 -8.67
CA ILE A 75 -4.18 -0.18 -7.65
C ILE A 75 -2.87 -0.29 -6.85
N PHE A 76 -1.73 -0.01 -7.49
CA PHE A 76 -0.43 -0.10 -6.84
C PHE A 76 -0.08 1.13 -6.01
N PHE A 77 -0.79 2.26 -6.11
CA PHE A 77 -0.41 3.48 -5.39
C PHE A 77 -0.29 3.33 -3.87
N PRO A 78 -1.27 2.78 -3.14
CA PRO A 78 -1.16 2.61 -1.69
C PRO A 78 -0.21 1.46 -1.30
N THR A 79 0.13 0.57 -2.24
CA THR A 79 0.77 -0.72 -1.96
C THR A 79 2.21 -0.58 -1.44
N PRO A 80 3.12 0.16 -2.09
CA PRO A 80 4.47 0.38 -1.57
C PRO A 80 4.49 1.02 -0.18
N ILE A 81 3.60 1.99 0.07
CA ILE A 81 3.52 2.69 1.36
C ILE A 81 3.00 1.76 2.45
N ALA A 82 1.98 0.94 2.14
CA ALA A 82 1.48 -0.06 3.06
C ALA A 82 2.55 -1.13 3.38
N LEU A 83 3.37 -1.53 2.40
CA LEU A 83 4.48 -2.45 2.62
C LEU A 83 5.56 -1.86 3.55
N VAL A 84 5.91 -0.57 3.38
CA VAL A 84 6.80 0.13 4.31
C VAL A 84 6.25 0.08 5.74
N TYR A 85 4.93 0.28 5.89
CA TYR A 85 4.29 0.25 7.20
C TYR A 85 4.43 -1.12 7.87
N LEU A 86 4.23 -2.21 7.12
CA LEU A 86 4.33 -3.57 7.65
C LEU A 86 5.77 -3.94 8.04
N ARG A 87 6.76 -3.56 7.22
CA ARG A 87 8.16 -3.94 7.43
C ARG A 87 8.91 -3.04 8.41
N SER A 88 8.74 -1.74 8.26
CA SER A 88 9.56 -0.71 8.93
C SER A 88 8.78 0.08 9.98
N GLY A 89 7.48 -0.21 10.12
CA GLY A 89 6.62 0.36 11.14
C GLY A 89 6.06 1.74 10.82
N ARG A 90 5.36 2.31 11.81
CA ARG A 90 4.54 3.53 11.64
C ARG A 90 5.35 4.75 11.19
N ARG A 91 6.50 5.01 11.82
CA ARG A 91 7.31 6.21 11.54
C ARG A 91 7.85 6.20 10.12
N ALA A 92 8.35 5.05 9.69
CA ALA A 92 8.88 4.80 8.36
C ALA A 92 7.83 5.02 7.26
N ALA A 93 6.59 4.58 7.47
CA ALA A 93 5.51 4.76 6.49
C ALA A 93 5.14 6.23 6.28
N TRP A 94 5.06 7.02 7.36
CA TRP A 94 4.82 8.46 7.26
C TRP A 94 5.97 9.17 6.56
N MET A 95 7.22 8.79 6.87
CA MET A 95 8.40 9.32 6.17
C MET A 95 8.36 8.96 4.68
N ALA A 96 8.04 7.72 4.31
CA ALA A 96 7.95 7.30 2.92
C ALA A 96 6.84 8.05 2.16
N ALA A 97 5.68 8.28 2.78
CA ALA A 97 4.62 9.10 2.20
C ALA A 97 5.09 10.55 1.97
N LEU A 98 5.78 11.16 2.93
CA LEU A 98 6.33 12.51 2.78
C LEU A 98 7.44 12.58 1.72
N ILE A 99 8.37 11.61 1.71
CA ILE A 99 9.46 11.55 0.73
C ILE A 99 8.91 11.38 -0.68
N SER A 100 7.95 10.48 -0.89
CA SER A 100 7.30 10.30 -2.19
C SER A 100 6.56 11.58 -2.64
N GLY A 101 5.91 12.29 -1.70
CA GLY A 101 5.31 13.60 -1.95
C GLY A 101 6.32 14.67 -2.33
N LEU A 102 7.46 14.73 -1.65
CA LEU A 102 8.53 15.69 -1.95
C LEU A 102 9.17 15.41 -3.32
N LEU A 103 9.45 14.14 -3.62
CA LEU A 103 9.95 13.72 -4.94
C LEU A 103 8.97 14.14 -6.04
N LEU A 104 7.68 13.86 -5.88
CA LEU A 104 6.66 14.27 -6.84
C LEU A 104 6.52 15.79 -6.95
N THR A 105 6.75 16.52 -5.85
CA THR A 105 6.73 17.98 -5.86
C THR A 105 7.84 18.54 -6.74
N ILE A 106 9.04 17.95 -6.64
CA ILE A 106 10.20 18.34 -7.46
C ILE A 106 9.97 17.97 -8.93
N LEU A 107 9.35 16.82 -9.21
CA LEU A 107 9.17 16.30 -10.57
C LEU A 107 7.99 16.95 -11.33
N MET A 108 6.85 17.19 -10.68
CA MET A 108 5.59 17.61 -11.32
C MET A 108 5.01 18.93 -10.81
N GLY A 109 5.60 19.48 -9.74
CA GLY A 109 5.11 20.65 -9.04
C GLY A 109 4.20 20.34 -7.84
N PRO A 110 4.13 21.27 -6.87
CA PRO A 110 3.38 21.10 -5.61
C PRO A 110 1.89 20.75 -5.77
N PRO A 111 1.14 21.32 -6.73
CA PRO A 111 -0.29 21.06 -6.79
C PRO A 111 -0.63 19.63 -7.23
N ARG A 112 0.25 18.97 -7.99
CA ARG A 112 0.05 17.58 -8.43
C ARG A 112 0.48 16.59 -7.37
N SER A 113 1.54 16.88 -6.60
CA SER A 113 2.00 16.00 -5.53
C SER A 113 1.00 15.91 -4.38
N ILE A 114 0.38 17.02 -3.96
CA ILE A 114 -0.61 17.01 -2.88
C ILE A 114 -1.87 16.21 -3.26
N GLN A 115 -2.25 16.21 -4.54
CA GLN A 115 -3.33 15.37 -5.09
C GLN A 115 -3.02 13.87 -5.00
N TYR A 116 -1.76 13.49 -4.84
CA TYR A 116 -1.36 12.11 -4.62
C TYR A 116 -1.29 11.79 -3.12
N VAL A 117 -0.55 12.61 -2.37
CA VAL A 117 -0.22 12.35 -0.95
C VAL A 117 -1.48 12.28 -0.09
N VAL A 118 -2.44 13.18 -0.30
CA VAL A 118 -3.66 13.24 0.52
C VAL A 118 -4.54 12.01 0.30
N PRO A 119 -5.01 11.68 -0.91
CA PRO A 119 -5.82 10.50 -1.09
C PRO A 119 -5.00 9.22 -0.93
N TYR A 120 -3.90 9.03 -1.65
CA TYR A 120 -3.24 7.72 -1.73
C TYR A 120 -2.14 7.51 -0.69
N GLY A 121 -1.43 8.57 -0.31
CA GLY A 121 -0.41 8.51 0.75
C GLY A 121 -1.02 8.16 2.11
N LEU A 122 -2.07 8.89 2.50
CA LEU A 122 -2.81 8.60 3.74
C LEU A 122 -3.50 7.23 3.70
N LEU A 123 -4.09 6.85 2.56
CA LEU A 123 -4.69 5.53 2.39
C LEU A 123 -3.67 4.41 2.56
N GLY A 124 -2.47 4.54 2.00
CA GLY A 124 -1.39 3.54 2.15
C GLY A 124 -0.99 3.33 3.60
N VAL A 125 -0.86 4.42 4.38
CA VAL A 125 -0.56 4.35 5.82
C VAL A 125 -1.72 3.73 6.60
N LEU A 126 -2.97 4.11 6.30
CA LEU A 126 -4.16 3.55 6.95
C LEU A 126 -4.27 2.04 6.69
N LEU A 127 -4.14 1.62 5.42
CA LEU A 127 -4.19 0.21 5.04
C LEU A 127 -3.07 -0.59 5.72
N GLY A 128 -1.84 -0.06 5.74
CA GLY A 128 -0.74 -0.65 6.47
C GLY A 128 -1.04 -0.85 7.97
N TYR A 129 -1.66 0.15 8.61
CA TYR A 129 -2.08 0.06 10.01
C TYR A 129 -3.16 -1.01 10.24
N LEU A 130 -4.16 -1.09 9.38
CA LEU A 130 -5.26 -2.06 9.51
C LEU A 130 -4.80 -3.49 9.24
N TRP A 131 -3.91 -3.68 8.27
CA TRP A 131 -3.32 -4.98 7.97
C TRP A 131 -2.38 -5.46 9.08
N GLN A 132 -1.57 -4.57 9.67
CA GLN A 132 -0.74 -4.91 10.83
C GLN A 132 -1.58 -5.40 12.02
N ARG A 133 -2.77 -4.81 12.22
CA ARG A 133 -3.70 -5.20 13.28
C ARG A 133 -4.58 -6.40 12.96
N LYS A 134 -4.42 -7.03 11.79
CA LYS A 134 -5.26 -8.15 11.31
C LYS A 134 -6.76 -7.83 11.39
N SER A 135 -7.13 -6.59 11.07
CA SER A 135 -8.52 -6.14 11.10
C SER A 135 -9.37 -6.95 10.11
N SER A 136 -10.65 -7.12 10.42
CA SER A 136 -11.59 -7.77 9.50
C SER A 136 -11.64 -7.02 8.17
N TRP A 137 -11.70 -7.78 7.09
CA TRP A 137 -11.61 -7.25 5.73
C TRP A 137 -12.68 -6.19 5.42
N GLY A 138 -13.91 -6.43 5.89
CA GLY A 138 -15.01 -5.47 5.75
C GLY A 138 -14.75 -4.14 6.46
N TRP A 139 -14.15 -4.16 7.66
CA TRP A 139 -13.82 -2.92 8.39
C TRP A 139 -12.71 -2.14 7.69
N SER A 140 -11.74 -2.84 7.10
CA SER A 140 -10.66 -2.23 6.30
C SER A 140 -11.16 -1.58 5.02
N ILE A 141 -12.07 -2.24 4.31
CA ILE A 141 -12.70 -1.67 3.12
C ILE A 141 -13.57 -0.47 3.52
N PHE A 142 -14.36 -0.57 4.58
CA PHE A 142 -15.23 0.52 5.02
C PHE A 142 -14.42 1.77 5.38
N LEU A 143 -13.46 1.66 6.30
CA LEU A 143 -12.60 2.76 6.72
C LEU A 143 -11.77 3.32 5.56
N GLY A 144 -11.23 2.43 4.73
CA GLY A 144 -10.54 2.84 3.51
C GLY A 144 -11.46 3.64 2.60
N THR A 145 -12.70 3.20 2.39
CA THR A 145 -13.63 3.81 1.42
C THR A 145 -14.05 5.19 1.89
N VAL A 146 -14.29 5.35 3.20
CA VAL A 146 -14.53 6.66 3.81
C VAL A 146 -13.34 7.60 3.55
N LEU A 147 -12.11 7.15 3.84
CA LEU A 147 -10.92 7.98 3.63
C LEU A 147 -10.67 8.29 2.14
N ALA A 148 -10.88 7.31 1.25
CA ALA A 148 -10.72 7.47 -0.20
C ALA A 148 -11.78 8.42 -0.79
N THR A 149 -12.99 8.37 -0.27
CA THR A 149 -14.08 9.29 -0.63
C THR A 149 -13.73 10.71 -0.20
N ILE A 150 -13.31 10.91 1.04
CA ILE A 150 -12.83 12.22 1.54
C ILE A 150 -11.67 12.73 0.68
N GLY A 151 -10.70 11.87 0.36
CA GLY A 151 -9.58 12.22 -0.51
C GLY A 151 -10.01 12.58 -1.94
N SER A 152 -11.05 11.93 -2.47
CA SER A 152 -11.64 12.25 -3.77
C SER A 152 -12.31 13.62 -3.77
N PHE A 153 -13.08 13.94 -2.74
CA PHE A 153 -13.67 15.28 -2.56
C PHE A 153 -12.60 16.36 -2.42
N PHE A 154 -11.57 16.09 -1.60
CA PHE A 154 -10.43 17.01 -1.48
C PHE A 154 -9.77 17.27 -2.84
N ARG A 155 -9.58 16.22 -3.65
CA ARG A 155 -9.02 16.36 -4.99
C ARG A 155 -9.91 17.19 -5.91
N ILE A 156 -11.22 16.94 -5.94
CA ILE A 156 -12.17 17.73 -6.75
C ILE A 156 -12.13 19.19 -6.33
N TRP A 157 -12.21 19.46 -5.02
CA TRP A 157 -12.17 20.80 -4.45
C TRP A 157 -10.85 21.53 -4.76
N LEU A 158 -9.71 20.86 -4.57
CA LEU A 158 -8.41 21.42 -4.85
C LEU A 158 -8.26 21.75 -6.33
N VAL A 159 -8.62 20.82 -7.23
CA VAL A 159 -8.52 21.07 -8.67
C VAL A 159 -9.49 22.17 -9.10
N SER A 160 -10.68 22.26 -8.49
CA SER A 160 -11.62 23.35 -8.73
C SER A 160 -11.01 24.72 -8.42
N ILE A 161 -10.35 24.87 -7.27
CA ILE A 161 -9.63 26.11 -6.92
C ILE A 161 -8.50 26.41 -7.90
N LEU A 162 -7.74 25.39 -8.31
CA LEU A 162 -6.61 25.54 -9.21
C LEU A 162 -7.03 25.97 -10.63
N LEU A 163 -8.14 25.44 -11.13
CA LEU A 163 -8.67 25.76 -12.45
C LEU A 163 -9.49 27.06 -12.45
N GLY A 164 -9.97 27.50 -11.28
CA GLY A 164 -10.91 28.62 -11.17
C GLY A 164 -12.35 28.25 -11.55
N ASP A 165 -12.61 26.97 -11.83
CA ASP A 165 -13.88 26.44 -12.31
C ASP A 165 -14.48 25.46 -11.30
N ASP A 166 -15.81 25.40 -11.20
CA ASP A 166 -16.49 24.43 -10.35
C ASP A 166 -16.60 23.04 -11.00
N LEU A 167 -15.63 22.17 -10.68
CA LEU A 167 -15.62 20.77 -11.12
C LEU A 167 -16.79 19.95 -10.58
N TRP A 168 -17.40 20.36 -9.48
CA TRP A 168 -18.59 19.71 -8.97
C TRP A 168 -19.75 19.85 -9.95
N THR A 169 -19.92 21.04 -10.54
CA THR A 169 -20.95 21.30 -11.56
C THR A 169 -20.75 20.43 -12.81
N TYR A 170 -19.51 20.24 -13.27
CA TYR A 170 -19.26 19.32 -14.39
C TYR A 170 -19.60 17.87 -14.03
N SER A 171 -19.33 17.44 -12.80
CA SER A 171 -19.72 16.11 -12.32
C SER A 171 -21.24 15.94 -12.28
N THR A 172 -21.99 16.95 -11.82
CA THR A 172 -23.45 16.85 -11.76
C THR A 172 -24.07 16.84 -13.15
N ILE A 173 -23.54 17.60 -14.11
CA ILE A 173 -23.99 17.55 -15.53
C ILE A 173 -23.81 16.14 -16.11
N GLN A 174 -22.65 15.50 -15.87
CA GLN A 174 -22.41 14.13 -16.33
C GLN A 174 -23.42 13.14 -15.72
N VAL A 175 -23.72 13.29 -14.42
CA VAL A 175 -24.68 12.42 -13.72
C VAL A 175 -26.11 12.68 -14.19
N THR A 176 -26.50 13.92 -14.47
CA THR A 176 -27.79 14.25 -15.11
C THR A 176 -27.91 13.54 -16.44
N GLY A 177 -26.89 13.63 -17.31
CA GLY A 177 -26.91 12.95 -18.61
C GLY A 177 -27.03 11.42 -18.49
N LEU A 178 -26.37 10.81 -17.49
CA LEU A 178 -26.54 9.38 -17.20
C LEU A 178 -27.97 9.06 -16.73
N LEU A 179 -28.55 9.89 -15.87
CA LEU A 179 -29.93 9.72 -15.40
C LEU A 179 -30.94 9.85 -16.54
N ASP A 180 -30.78 10.86 -17.40
CA ASP A 180 -31.63 11.07 -18.57
C ASP A 180 -31.56 9.88 -19.52
N TRP A 181 -30.36 9.33 -19.74
CA TRP A 181 -30.17 8.12 -20.54
C TRP A 181 -30.89 6.91 -19.92
N VAL A 182 -30.76 6.70 -18.60
CA VAL A 182 -31.46 5.63 -17.88
C VAL A 182 -32.98 5.82 -17.97
N PHE A 183 -33.49 7.01 -17.66
CA PHE A 183 -34.92 7.31 -17.69
C PHE A 183 -35.52 7.12 -19.07
N THR A 184 -34.83 7.55 -20.12
CA THR A 184 -35.25 7.31 -21.50
C THR A 184 -35.30 5.82 -21.81
N LYS A 185 -34.30 5.05 -21.35
CA LYS A 185 -34.27 3.59 -21.55
C LYS A 185 -35.42 2.86 -20.85
N PHE A 186 -35.85 3.36 -19.70
CA PHE A 186 -36.97 2.81 -18.94
C PHE A 186 -38.33 3.44 -19.29
N GLY A 187 -38.38 4.38 -20.26
CA GLY A 187 -39.61 5.05 -20.68
C GLY A 187 -40.19 6.03 -19.65
N LEU A 188 -39.37 6.47 -18.70
CA LEU A 188 -39.77 7.42 -17.66
C LEU A 188 -39.59 8.86 -18.19
N LEU A 189 -40.69 9.60 -18.38
CA LEU A 189 -40.66 11.04 -18.72
C LEU A 189 -40.51 11.92 -17.48
N VAL A 190 -39.77 11.46 -16.47
CA VAL A 190 -39.54 12.19 -15.22
C VAL A 190 -38.25 12.99 -15.36
N GLN A 191 -38.30 14.29 -15.11
CA GLN A 191 -37.08 15.10 -15.07
C GLN A 191 -36.27 14.80 -13.81
N PRO A 192 -34.93 14.65 -13.90
CA PRO A 192 -34.09 14.39 -12.73
C PRO A 192 -34.08 15.60 -11.81
N THR A 193 -34.50 15.40 -10.56
CA THR A 193 -34.45 16.45 -9.53
C THR A 193 -33.01 16.68 -9.08
N LEU A 194 -32.68 17.92 -8.67
CA LEU A 194 -31.34 18.28 -8.21
C LEU A 194 -30.86 17.38 -7.05
N SER A 195 -31.74 17.06 -6.10
CA SER A 195 -31.43 16.19 -4.96
C SER A 195 -31.06 14.76 -5.39
N LEU A 196 -31.78 14.21 -6.37
CA LEU A 196 -31.49 12.89 -6.93
C LEU A 196 -30.12 12.89 -7.63
N VAL A 197 -29.84 13.91 -8.44
CA VAL A 197 -28.55 14.06 -9.14
C VAL A 197 -27.40 14.14 -8.14
N GLN A 198 -27.53 14.96 -7.09
CA GLN A 198 -26.50 15.09 -6.06
C GLN A 198 -26.27 13.78 -5.30
N LEU A 199 -27.33 13.09 -4.89
CA LEU A 199 -27.23 11.80 -4.19
C LEU A 199 -26.58 10.74 -5.08
N MET A 200 -26.97 10.69 -6.36
CA MET A 200 -26.35 9.82 -7.36
C MET A 200 -24.87 10.15 -7.58
N ALA A 201 -24.50 11.43 -7.67
CA ALA A 201 -23.12 11.86 -7.86
C ALA A 201 -22.23 11.41 -6.70
N VAL A 202 -22.66 11.66 -5.46
CA VAL A 202 -21.97 11.19 -4.26
C VAL A 202 -21.93 9.65 -4.23
N GLY A 203 -23.05 9.00 -4.54
CA GLY A 203 -23.16 7.54 -4.59
C GLY A 203 -22.19 6.90 -5.59
N LEU A 204 -22.04 7.49 -6.78
CA LEU A 204 -21.09 7.03 -7.80
C LEU A 204 -19.63 7.23 -7.37
N ILE A 205 -19.31 8.33 -6.68
CA ILE A 205 -17.98 8.56 -6.12
C ILE A 205 -17.67 7.50 -5.04
N VAL A 206 -18.61 7.23 -4.14
CA VAL A 206 -18.46 6.21 -3.11
C VAL A 206 -18.31 4.82 -3.74
N LEU A 207 -19.17 4.48 -4.70
CA LEU A 207 -19.12 3.20 -5.42
C LEU A 207 -17.77 3.02 -6.15
N ARG A 208 -17.29 4.05 -6.85
CA ARG A 208 -15.98 4.04 -7.51
C ARG A 208 -14.86 3.75 -6.51
N ASN A 209 -14.87 4.41 -5.35
CA ASN A 209 -13.85 4.21 -4.32
C ASN A 209 -13.95 2.85 -3.63
N LEU A 210 -15.17 2.34 -3.46
CA LEU A 210 -15.43 0.99 -2.93
C LEU A 210 -14.84 -0.08 -3.86
N VAL A 211 -15.13 0.01 -5.15
CA VAL A 211 -14.59 -0.90 -6.17
C VAL A 211 -13.06 -0.79 -6.21
N TYR A 212 -12.53 0.44 -6.19
CA TYR A 212 -11.09 0.67 -6.15
C TYR A 212 -10.43 -0.04 -4.96
N LEU A 213 -10.94 0.13 -3.75
CA LEU A 213 -10.35 -0.47 -2.55
C LEU A 213 -10.52 -1.97 -2.48
N PHE A 214 -11.63 -2.49 -2.98
CA PHE A 214 -11.83 -3.92 -3.14
C PHE A 214 -10.71 -4.51 -4.00
N VAL A 215 -10.43 -3.91 -5.16
CA VAL A 215 -9.36 -4.35 -6.06
C VAL A 215 -7.98 -4.21 -5.42
N VAL A 216 -7.71 -3.10 -4.72
CA VAL A 216 -6.45 -2.92 -3.97
C VAL A 216 -6.26 -4.03 -2.93
N HIS A 217 -7.31 -4.40 -2.19
CA HIS A 217 -7.20 -5.47 -1.21
C HIS A 217 -6.95 -6.84 -1.85
N VAL A 218 -7.58 -7.15 -2.99
CA VAL A 218 -7.34 -8.39 -3.73
C VAL A 218 -5.90 -8.46 -4.22
N VAL A 219 -5.39 -7.37 -4.83
CA VAL A 219 -4.01 -7.31 -5.31
C VAL A 219 -3.00 -7.34 -4.17
N ALA A 220 -3.28 -6.65 -3.07
CA ALA A 220 -2.44 -6.67 -1.89
C ALA A 220 -2.35 -8.08 -1.31
N TRP A 221 -3.48 -8.79 -1.20
CA TRP A 221 -3.48 -10.19 -0.78
C TRP A 221 -2.60 -11.05 -1.70
N PHE A 222 -2.77 -10.97 -3.01
CA PHE A 222 -1.96 -11.74 -3.97
C PHE A 222 -0.47 -11.40 -3.90
N LEU A 223 -0.12 -10.12 -3.78
CA LEU A 223 1.26 -9.66 -3.75
C LEU A 223 1.95 -10.05 -2.44
N LEU A 224 1.26 -9.91 -1.31
CA LEU A 224 1.81 -10.11 0.03
C LEU A 224 1.85 -11.58 0.43
N ASP A 225 0.94 -12.41 -0.11
CA ASP A 225 1.04 -13.87 -0.01
C ASP A 225 2.33 -14.39 -0.64
N ARG A 226 2.73 -13.83 -1.80
CA ARG A 226 4.03 -14.11 -2.42
C ARG A 226 5.24 -13.62 -1.60
N LEU A 227 5.05 -12.64 -0.71
CA LEU A 227 6.10 -12.07 0.13
C LEU A 227 6.19 -12.75 1.52
N GLY A 228 5.30 -13.70 1.84
CA GLY A 228 5.31 -14.48 3.08
C GLY A 228 4.78 -13.74 4.32
N ASP A 229 4.25 -12.52 4.16
CA ASP A 229 3.72 -11.72 5.26
C ASP A 229 2.21 -11.99 5.45
N LYS A 230 1.84 -12.52 6.63
CA LYS A 230 0.46 -12.92 6.97
C LYS A 230 -0.48 -11.72 7.14
N ILE A 231 -1.09 -11.28 6.04
CA ILE A 231 -2.24 -10.36 6.06
C ILE A 231 -3.50 -11.12 6.48
N PRO A 232 -4.48 -10.46 7.11
CA PRO A 232 -5.78 -11.05 7.40
C PRO A 232 -6.38 -11.75 6.17
N ASN A 233 -6.83 -13.00 6.36
CA ASN A 233 -7.34 -13.85 5.30
C ASN A 233 -8.52 -13.18 4.56
N PRO A 234 -8.60 -13.32 3.22
CA PRO A 234 -9.70 -12.77 2.44
C PRO A 234 -11.01 -13.49 2.81
N PRO A 235 -12.19 -12.88 2.57
CA PRO A 235 -13.45 -13.50 2.89
C PRO A 235 -13.70 -14.74 2.01
N LYS A 236 -14.44 -15.72 2.56
CA LYS A 236 -14.61 -17.09 2.01
C LYS A 236 -15.11 -17.16 0.55
N TRP A 237 -15.87 -16.16 0.10
CA TRP A 237 -16.38 -16.08 -1.28
C TRP A 237 -15.30 -15.74 -2.31
N VAL A 238 -14.20 -15.11 -1.89
CA VAL A 238 -13.04 -14.88 -2.77
C VAL A 238 -12.20 -16.15 -2.88
N GLN A 239 -12.04 -16.90 -1.78
CA GLN A 239 -11.28 -18.16 -1.76
C GLN A 239 -11.93 -19.21 -2.67
N THR A 240 -13.26 -19.32 -2.61
CA THR A 240 -14.03 -20.24 -3.46
C THR A 240 -13.97 -19.91 -4.95
N LEU A 241 -13.82 -18.63 -5.34
CA LEU A 241 -13.60 -18.26 -6.74
C LEU A 241 -12.23 -18.72 -7.25
N PHE A 242 -11.20 -18.75 -6.41
CA PHE A 242 -9.86 -19.22 -6.78
C PHE A 242 -9.72 -20.74 -6.70
N GLU A 243 -10.41 -21.41 -5.77
CA GLU A 243 -10.48 -22.89 -5.70
C GLU A 243 -11.20 -23.51 -6.90
N MET A 244 -12.02 -22.75 -7.63
CA MET A 244 -12.69 -23.22 -8.85
C MET A 244 -11.80 -23.17 -10.11
N GLU A 245 -10.62 -22.55 -10.03
CA GLU A 245 -9.71 -22.38 -11.17
C GLU A 245 -8.37 -23.13 -11.02
N SER A 246 -8.18 -23.87 -9.92
CA SER A 246 -7.09 -24.84 -9.70
C SER A 246 -7.56 -26.28 -9.87
#